data_AF-A0A1G9JZJ6-F1
#
_entry.id   AF-A0A1G9JZJ6-F1
#
_cell.length_a   1.000
_cell.length_b   1.000
_cell.length_c   1.000
_cell.angle_alpha   90.00
_cell.angle_beta   90.00
_cell.angle_gamma   90.00
#
_symmetry.space_group_name_H-M   'P 1'
#
loop_
_entity.id
_entity.type
_entity.pdbx_description
1 polymer ?
#
loop_
_entity_poly.entity_id
_entity_poly.type
_entity_poly.pdbx_seq_one_letter_code
_entity_poly.pdbx_strand_id
1 'polypeptide(L)'
;MDMYRFRRNLLGAAFLSALSIPCAFAFTPTVEITEPSGIHYVAGFPANVNVTLSLSVFNTSNNNCITNGIKSITVNAQRGDDPATTIHTSSSDPINNSTQLCPAPYGFNWSVAAPGSYTLLVTVKHGNDTGVDTETVEFLMLTVEYPAPPAVANAYINSVPLYKSASGKKRGCIISKIAEKHAKLAGEQGGYGAKGGPYDEPAIRQDVDLYYAGAGC
;
A
#
# COMPACT_ATOMS: atom_id res chain seq x y z
N MET A 1 -104.15 2.34 -5.23
CA MET A 1 -103.40 1.94 -6.44
C MET A 1 -102.33 3.00 -6.60
N ASP A 2 -101.03 2.80 -6.42
CA ASP A 2 -100.15 1.63 -6.41
C ASP A 2 -98.88 2.02 -5.63
N MET A 3 -98.43 1.16 -4.71
CA MET A 3 -97.17 0.38 -4.77
C MET A 3 -96.02 0.93 -3.92
N TYR A 4 -95.71 0.12 -2.90
CA TYR A 4 -94.43 -0.02 -2.24
C TYR A 4 -93.24 -0.05 -3.21
N ARG A 5 -92.10 0.56 -2.83
CA ARG A 5 -90.78 -0.10 -2.97
C ARG A 5 -89.71 0.44 -2.02
N PHE A 6 -89.16 -0.52 -1.29
CA PHE A 6 -88.02 -0.50 -0.37
C PHE A 6 -86.70 -0.68 -1.15
N ARG A 7 -85.59 -0.04 -0.72
CA ARG A 7 -84.17 -0.51 -0.76
C ARG A 7 -83.23 0.69 -0.47
N ARG A 8 -82.55 0.72 0.70
CA ARG A 8 -81.24 0.12 1.07
C ARG A 8 -80.00 0.92 0.60
N ASN A 9 -79.33 1.50 1.61
CA ASN A 9 -77.89 1.76 1.79
C ASN A 9 -76.95 1.39 0.65
N LEU A 10 -76.12 2.37 0.24
CA LEU A 10 -74.71 2.13 -0.08
C LEU A 10 -73.86 3.24 0.56
N LEU A 11 -73.22 2.92 1.69
CA LEU A 11 -72.00 3.61 2.09
C LEU A 11 -70.94 3.32 1.03
N GLY A 12 -70.49 4.35 0.32
CA GLY A 12 -69.31 4.26 -0.54
C GLY A 12 -68.05 4.15 0.32
N ALA A 13 -67.52 2.93 0.45
CA ALA A 13 -66.19 2.71 0.99
C ALA A 13 -65.17 3.12 -0.07
N ALA A 14 -64.52 4.27 0.12
CA ALA A 14 -63.34 4.65 -0.63
C ALA A 14 -62.17 3.77 -0.16
N PHE A 15 -61.84 2.73 -0.93
CA PHE A 15 -60.59 1.99 -0.78
C PHE A 15 -59.45 2.87 -1.30
N LEU A 16 -58.77 3.59 -0.39
CA LEU A 16 -57.44 4.12 -0.66
C LEU A 16 -56.46 2.94 -0.68
N SER A 17 -56.11 2.50 -1.89
CA SER A 17 -54.96 1.62 -2.10
C SER A 17 -53.69 2.42 -1.82
N ALA A 18 -53.19 2.34 -0.59
CA ALA A 18 -51.87 2.85 -0.26
C ALA A 18 -50.82 2.06 -1.07
N LEU A 19 -50.27 2.65 -2.12
CA LEU A 19 -49.03 2.16 -2.73
C LEU A 19 -47.93 2.29 -1.68
N SER A 20 -47.61 1.19 -1.01
CA SER A 20 -46.36 1.08 -0.27
C SER A 20 -45.21 1.11 -1.29
N ILE A 21 -44.65 2.29 -1.52
CA ILE A 21 -43.38 2.42 -2.22
C ILE A 21 -42.36 1.68 -1.34
N PRO A 22 -41.71 0.60 -1.81
CA PRO A 22 -40.63 0.00 -1.06
C PRO A 22 -39.55 1.08 -0.93
N CYS A 23 -39.33 1.58 0.29
CA CYS A 23 -38.14 2.34 0.61
C CYS A 23 -36.95 1.45 0.24
N ALA A 24 -36.19 1.85 -0.78
CA ALA A 24 -34.90 1.25 -1.05
C ALA A 24 -34.04 1.49 0.20
N PHE A 25 -33.65 0.41 0.87
CA PHE A 25 -32.72 0.48 1.98
C PHE A 25 -31.35 0.83 1.42
N ALA A 26 -30.75 1.93 1.90
CA ALA A 26 -29.41 2.33 1.52
C ALA A 26 -28.41 1.30 2.06
N PHE A 27 -27.58 0.75 1.17
CA PHE A 27 -26.51 -0.17 1.53
C PHE A 27 -25.23 0.65 1.58
N THR A 28 -24.57 0.73 2.74
CA THR A 28 -23.28 1.43 2.83
C THR A 28 -22.17 0.40 2.85
N PRO A 29 -21.52 0.07 1.71
CA PRO A 29 -20.24 -0.58 1.78
C PRO A 29 -19.27 0.27 2.62
N THR A 30 -18.24 -0.36 3.17
CA THR A 30 -17.14 0.37 3.78
C THR A 30 -15.87 0.00 3.06
N VAL A 31 -14.99 0.97 2.90
CA VAL A 31 -13.66 0.80 2.31
C VAL A 31 -12.64 1.26 3.32
N GLU A 32 -11.64 0.43 3.54
CA GLU A 32 -10.48 0.74 4.37
C GLU A 32 -9.23 0.39 3.58
N ILE A 33 -8.25 1.29 3.55
CA ILE A 33 -6.96 1.01 2.93
C ILE A 33 -6.08 0.34 3.98
N THR A 34 -5.78 -0.95 3.78
CA THR A 34 -4.92 -1.69 4.71
C THR A 34 -3.44 -1.52 4.35
N GLU A 35 -3.12 -1.32 3.07
CA GLU A 35 -1.78 -0.99 2.57
C GLU A 35 -1.88 -0.11 1.31
N PRO A 36 -0.94 0.82 1.07
CA PRO A 36 0.24 1.14 1.87
C PRO A 36 -0.06 2.06 3.07
N SER A 37 0.73 1.97 4.13
CA SER A 37 0.72 2.93 5.24
C SER A 37 2.12 3.27 5.77
N GLY A 38 2.28 4.43 6.42
CA GLY A 38 3.54 4.80 7.09
C GLY A 38 4.71 5.09 6.15
N ILE A 39 5.92 4.67 6.53
CA ILE A 39 7.15 4.91 5.76
C ILE A 39 7.60 3.61 5.10
N HIS A 40 7.83 3.68 3.79
CA HIS A 40 8.29 2.58 2.95
C HIS A 40 9.68 2.88 2.42
N TYR A 41 10.63 2.01 2.77
CA TYR A 41 12.00 2.08 2.28
C TYR A 41 12.19 1.11 1.12
N VAL A 42 12.67 1.60 -0.02
CA VAL A 42 12.88 0.80 -1.24
C VAL A 42 14.33 0.90 -1.71
N ALA A 43 14.82 -0.14 -2.40
CA ALA A 43 16.20 -0.16 -2.90
C ALA A 43 16.45 0.84 -4.04
N GLY A 44 15.39 1.29 -4.72
CA GLY A 44 15.45 2.23 -5.83
C GLY A 44 14.07 2.43 -6.44
N PHE A 45 13.97 3.37 -7.39
CA PHE A 45 12.76 3.64 -8.15
C PHE A 45 12.96 3.34 -9.64
N PRO A 46 11.92 2.89 -10.38
CA PRO A 46 10.54 2.69 -9.91
C PRO A 46 10.41 1.50 -8.95
N ALA A 47 9.51 1.62 -7.97
CA ALA A 47 9.26 0.61 -6.94
C ALA A 47 7.82 0.10 -7.02
N ASN A 48 7.63 -1.21 -6.85
CA ASN A 48 6.30 -1.81 -6.81
C ASN A 48 5.74 -1.73 -5.38
N VAL A 49 4.58 -1.11 -5.24
CA VAL A 49 3.82 -1.02 -3.99
C VAL A 49 2.54 -1.83 -4.17
N ASN A 50 2.26 -2.72 -3.22
CA ASN A 50 0.98 -3.42 -3.18
C ASN A 50 -0.05 -2.51 -2.51
N VAL A 51 -1.15 -2.21 -3.20
CA VAL A 51 -2.29 -1.50 -2.63
C VAL A 51 -3.31 -2.55 -2.25
N THR A 52 -3.72 -2.59 -0.98
CA THR A 52 -4.71 -3.54 -0.48
C THR A 52 -5.81 -2.78 0.25
N LEU A 53 -7.05 -3.12 -0.08
CA LEU A 53 -8.27 -2.59 0.50
C LEU A 53 -9.01 -3.71 1.23
N SER A 54 -9.56 -3.39 2.39
CA SER A 54 -10.60 -4.18 3.04
C SER A 54 -11.96 -3.60 2.66
N LEU A 55 -12.75 -4.38 1.92
CA LEU A 55 -14.07 -3.97 1.48
C LEU A 55 -15.14 -4.72 2.30
N SER A 56 -15.99 -3.97 2.98
CA SER A 56 -17.13 -4.52 3.70
C SER A 56 -18.41 -4.23 2.91
N VAL A 57 -19.22 -5.25 2.66
CA VAL A 57 -20.40 -5.16 1.80
C VAL A 57 -21.55 -5.94 2.45
N PHE A 58 -21.95 -5.51 3.65
CA PHE A 58 -23.01 -6.14 4.42
C PHE A 58 -24.37 -5.50 4.18
N ASN A 59 -25.39 -6.34 4.12
CA ASN A 59 -26.77 -5.91 4.35
C ASN A 59 -27.02 -5.88 5.87
N THR A 60 -27.18 -4.69 6.44
CA THR A 60 -27.44 -4.50 7.88
C THR A 60 -28.78 -5.10 8.35
N SER A 61 -29.71 -5.39 7.44
CA SER A 61 -31.03 -5.91 7.76
C SER A 61 -31.08 -7.44 7.91
N ASN A 62 -30.15 -8.17 7.29
CA ASN A 62 -30.11 -9.64 7.36
C ASN A 62 -28.71 -10.20 7.63
N ASN A 63 -27.72 -9.34 7.89
CA ASN A 63 -26.33 -9.68 8.17
C ASN A 63 -25.68 -10.58 7.12
N ASN A 64 -26.16 -10.53 5.87
CA ASN A 64 -25.61 -11.27 4.74
C ASN A 64 -24.76 -10.38 3.85
N CYS A 65 -23.80 -11.00 3.17
CA CYS A 65 -22.93 -10.33 2.21
C CYS A 65 -23.67 -10.06 0.90
N ILE A 66 -23.37 -8.91 0.27
CA ILE A 66 -23.96 -8.50 -0.99
C ILE A 66 -22.91 -8.60 -2.09
N THR A 67 -23.09 -9.54 -3.02
CA THR A 67 -22.11 -9.81 -4.09
C THR A 67 -22.07 -8.73 -5.18
N ASN A 68 -23.08 -7.88 -5.27
CA ASN A 68 -23.18 -6.76 -6.22
C ASN A 68 -23.19 -5.38 -5.53
N GLY A 69 -22.73 -5.29 -4.28
CA GLY A 69 -22.79 -4.02 -3.53
C GLY A 69 -21.78 -2.97 -4.01
N ILE A 70 -20.79 -3.34 -4.81
CA ILE A 70 -19.78 -2.43 -5.38
C ILE A 70 -19.84 -2.46 -6.91
N LYS A 71 -20.03 -1.29 -7.53
CA LYS A 71 -20.07 -1.10 -8.98
C LYS A 71 -18.70 -0.90 -9.59
N SER A 72 -17.88 -0.09 -8.94
CA SER A 72 -16.56 0.30 -9.43
C SER A 72 -15.69 0.83 -8.31
N ILE A 73 -14.39 0.63 -8.45
CA ILE A 73 -13.36 1.19 -7.58
C ILE A 73 -12.46 2.06 -8.46
N THR A 74 -12.11 3.23 -7.99
CA THR A 74 -11.13 4.13 -8.62
C THR A 74 -10.12 4.54 -7.57
N VAL A 75 -8.84 4.43 -7.89
CA VAL A 75 -7.76 4.84 -7.00
C VAL A 75 -6.94 5.91 -7.69
N ASN A 76 -6.85 7.07 -7.06
CA ASN A 76 -6.00 8.17 -7.48
C ASN A 76 -4.82 8.31 -6.52
N ALA A 77 -3.64 8.58 -7.06
CA ALA A 77 -2.45 8.89 -6.31
C ALA A 77 -1.99 10.31 -6.59
N GLN A 78 -1.63 11.03 -5.52
CA GLN A 78 -1.02 12.35 -5.57
C GLN A 78 0.36 12.28 -4.92
N ARG A 79 1.38 12.94 -5.49
CA ARG A 79 2.72 13.03 -4.90
C ARG A 79 3.01 14.48 -4.53
N GLY A 80 3.06 14.80 -3.24
CA GLY A 80 3.19 16.19 -2.77
C GLY A 80 2.14 17.09 -3.44
N ASP A 81 2.59 18.17 -4.08
CA ASP A 81 1.72 19.11 -4.78
C ASP A 81 1.49 18.77 -6.28
N ASP A 82 2.00 17.63 -6.77
CA ASP A 82 1.74 17.19 -8.13
C ASP A 82 0.24 16.93 -8.33
N PRO A 83 -0.32 17.09 -9.55
CA PRO A 83 -1.70 16.72 -9.82
C PRO A 83 -1.98 15.25 -9.52
N ALA A 84 -3.15 14.95 -8.96
CA ALA A 84 -3.58 13.58 -8.74
C ALA A 84 -3.72 12.82 -10.06
N THR A 85 -3.29 11.56 -10.08
CA THR A 85 -3.32 10.68 -11.24
C THR A 85 -4.09 9.41 -10.92
N THR A 86 -4.92 8.93 -11.85
CA THR A 86 -5.60 7.64 -11.67
C THR A 86 -4.61 6.50 -11.88
N ILE A 87 -4.34 5.75 -10.82
CA ILE A 87 -3.40 4.62 -10.84
C ILE A 87 -4.10 3.28 -11.03
N HIS A 88 -5.39 3.21 -10.73
CA HIS A 88 -6.18 1.99 -10.88
C HIS A 88 -7.67 2.28 -11.04
N THR A 89 -8.32 1.49 -11.88
CA THR A 89 -9.78 1.48 -12.03
C THR A 89 -10.26 0.07 -12.25
N SER A 90 -11.33 -0.31 -11.56
CA SER A 90 -12.08 -1.52 -11.86
C SER A 90 -13.54 -1.19 -12.16
N SER A 91 -14.03 -1.71 -13.28
CA SER A 91 -15.44 -1.67 -13.66
C SER A 91 -16.06 -3.06 -13.55
N SER A 92 -17.38 -3.10 -13.34
CA SER A 92 -18.24 -4.29 -13.21
C SER A 92 -17.86 -5.25 -12.07
N ASP A 93 -18.57 -5.13 -10.96
CA ASP A 93 -18.58 -6.05 -9.81
C ASP A 93 -17.20 -6.60 -9.40
N PRO A 94 -16.24 -5.74 -9.00
CA PRO A 94 -14.84 -6.12 -8.76
C PRO A 94 -14.63 -7.21 -7.69
N ILE A 95 -15.66 -7.52 -6.92
CA ILE A 95 -15.65 -8.49 -5.81
C ILE A 95 -16.54 -9.71 -6.08
N ASN A 96 -17.21 -9.81 -7.23
CA ASN A 96 -18.17 -10.90 -7.52
C ASN A 96 -17.56 -12.31 -7.51
N ASN A 97 -16.25 -12.41 -7.79
CA ASN A 97 -15.51 -13.65 -7.84
C ASN A 97 -14.70 -13.93 -6.55
N SER A 98 -14.90 -13.14 -5.49
CA SER A 98 -14.24 -13.37 -4.21
C SER A 98 -14.85 -14.58 -3.50
N THR A 99 -14.01 -15.53 -3.07
CA THR A 99 -14.41 -16.66 -2.21
C THR A 99 -14.68 -16.24 -0.77
N GLN A 100 -14.29 -15.02 -0.38
CA GLN A 100 -14.55 -14.42 0.93
C GLN A 100 -15.65 -13.37 0.79
N LEU A 101 -16.77 -13.62 1.47
CA LEU A 101 -17.99 -12.88 1.20
C LEU A 101 -18.03 -11.49 1.86
N CYS A 102 -17.44 -11.29 3.06
CA CYS A 102 -17.11 -9.98 3.70
C CYS A 102 -16.31 -10.16 5.02
N PRO A 103 -15.34 -9.29 5.36
CA PRO A 103 -14.72 -8.30 4.48
C PRO A 103 -13.94 -9.01 3.36
N ALA A 104 -14.04 -8.49 2.13
CA ALA A 104 -13.36 -9.02 0.96
C ALA A 104 -12.06 -8.23 0.71
N PRO A 105 -10.90 -8.89 0.67
CA PRO A 105 -9.67 -8.22 0.30
C PRO A 105 -9.68 -7.87 -1.20
N TYR A 106 -9.26 -6.67 -1.54
CA TYR A 106 -9.08 -6.22 -2.91
C TYR A 106 -7.70 -5.61 -3.07
N GLY A 107 -6.90 -6.09 -4.01
CA GLY A 107 -5.54 -5.60 -4.16
C GLY A 107 -5.02 -5.58 -5.59
N PHE A 108 -4.07 -4.68 -5.81
CA PHE A 108 -3.37 -4.51 -7.09
C PHE A 108 -1.96 -3.96 -6.85
N ASN A 109 -1.06 -4.19 -7.79
CA ASN A 109 0.29 -3.62 -7.75
C ASN A 109 0.33 -2.27 -8.46
N TRP A 110 0.99 -1.30 -7.84
CA TRP A 110 1.23 0.02 -8.40
C TRP A 110 2.74 0.30 -8.52
N SER A 111 3.17 0.79 -9.68
CA SER A 111 4.55 1.20 -9.95
C SER A 111 4.74 2.67 -9.58
N VAL A 112 5.42 2.92 -8.45
CA VAL A 112 5.75 4.24 -7.94
C VAL A 112 7.04 4.72 -8.58
N ALA A 113 7.03 5.89 -9.23
CA ALA A 113 8.13 6.33 -10.07
C ALA A 113 9.29 7.04 -9.35
N ALA A 114 9.08 7.59 -8.15
CA ALA A 114 10.11 8.35 -7.44
C ALA A 114 9.82 8.41 -5.92
N PRO A 115 10.79 8.83 -5.09
CA PRO A 115 10.54 9.07 -3.67
C PRO A 115 9.63 10.29 -3.47
N GLY A 116 8.99 10.36 -2.30
CA GLY A 116 8.12 11.47 -1.90
C GLY A 116 6.98 11.05 -0.99
N SER A 117 6.29 12.04 -0.45
CA SER A 117 5.02 11.84 0.25
C SER A 117 3.90 11.63 -0.77
N TYR A 118 3.13 10.58 -0.56
CA TYR A 118 2.03 10.19 -1.43
C TYR A 118 0.71 10.17 -0.66
N THR A 119 -0.34 10.62 -1.32
CA THR A 119 -1.73 10.50 -0.85
C THR A 119 -2.49 9.63 -1.84
N LEU A 120 -3.09 8.54 -1.36
CA LEU A 120 -4.03 7.75 -2.14
C LEU A 120 -5.44 8.13 -1.77
N LEU A 121 -6.26 8.43 -2.77
CA LEU A 121 -7.71 8.57 -2.64
C LEU A 121 -8.38 7.41 -3.36
N VAL A 122 -9.02 6.54 -2.59
CA VAL A 122 -9.86 5.46 -3.09
C VAL A 122 -11.29 5.93 -3.13
N THR A 123 -11.98 5.69 -4.24
CA THR A 123 -13.40 5.97 -4.41
C THR A 123 -14.12 4.70 -4.82
N VAL A 124 -15.15 4.33 -4.06
CA VAL A 124 -15.97 3.13 -4.28
C VAL A 124 -17.39 3.58 -4.60
N LYS A 125 -17.88 3.23 -5.80
CA LYS A 125 -19.28 3.48 -6.17
C LYS A 125 -20.13 2.27 -5.83
N HIS A 126 -21.29 2.53 -5.24
CA HIS A 126 -22.22 1.49 -4.83
C HIS A 126 -22.91 0.87 -6.06
N GLY A 127 -23.19 -0.42 -6.01
CA GLY A 127 -23.82 -1.18 -7.10
C GLY A 127 -25.34 -1.05 -7.16
N ASN A 128 -25.98 -0.88 -6.00
CA ASN A 128 -27.44 -0.96 -5.86
C ASN A 128 -28.11 0.40 -5.61
N ASP A 129 -27.34 1.47 -5.45
CA ASP A 129 -27.84 2.83 -5.29
C ASP A 129 -26.85 3.86 -5.88
N THR A 130 -27.01 5.14 -5.54
CA THR A 130 -26.16 6.25 -6.03
C THR A 130 -25.05 6.63 -5.06
N GLY A 131 -24.85 5.89 -3.97
CA GLY A 131 -23.88 6.20 -2.95
C GLY A 131 -22.44 5.99 -3.42
N VAL A 132 -21.54 6.68 -2.72
CA VAL A 132 -20.11 6.69 -2.98
C VAL A 132 -19.39 6.78 -1.63
N ASP A 133 -18.43 5.88 -1.41
CA ASP A 133 -17.51 5.98 -0.28
C ASP A 133 -16.13 6.37 -0.77
N THR A 134 -15.40 7.05 0.11
CA THR A 134 -14.03 7.45 -0.14
C THR A 134 -13.18 7.12 1.06
N GLU A 135 -11.96 6.67 0.81
CA GLU A 135 -10.95 6.50 1.83
C GLU A 135 -9.64 7.11 1.35
N THR A 136 -8.90 7.71 2.28
CA THR A 136 -7.63 8.38 1.99
C THR A 136 -6.55 7.85 2.91
N VAL A 137 -5.36 7.56 2.35
CA VAL A 137 -4.16 7.26 3.15
C VAL A 137 -3.00 8.11 2.67
N GLU A 138 -2.18 8.53 3.63
CA GLU A 138 -0.90 9.17 3.38
C GLU A 138 0.23 8.23 3.78
N PHE A 139 1.26 8.17 2.93
CA PHE A 139 2.44 7.36 3.19
C PHE A 139 3.67 7.99 2.52
N LEU A 140 4.86 7.63 3.00
CA LEU A 140 6.12 8.19 2.53
C LEU A 140 6.96 7.11 1.87
N MET A 141 7.42 7.39 0.65
CA MET A 141 8.33 6.52 -0.10
C MET A 141 9.74 7.10 -0.08
N LEU A 142 10.71 6.34 0.43
CA LEU A 142 12.12 6.73 0.50
C LEU A 142 13.00 5.66 -0.13
N THR A 143 14.10 6.08 -0.76
CA THR A 143 15.19 5.16 -1.07
C THR A 143 15.94 4.80 0.22
N VAL A 144 16.25 3.52 0.42
CA VAL A 144 17.21 3.11 1.45
C VAL A 144 18.57 3.73 1.11
N GLU A 145 19.13 4.48 2.06
CA GLU A 145 20.54 4.84 2.01
C GLU A 145 21.34 3.78 2.77
N TYR A 146 22.19 3.05 2.04
CA TYR A 146 23.08 2.06 2.64
C TYR A 146 24.36 2.74 3.13
N PRO A 147 24.86 2.39 4.33
CA PRO A 147 26.11 2.95 4.83
C PRO A 147 27.26 2.59 3.87
N ALA A 148 27.97 3.60 3.35
CA ALA A 148 29.06 3.37 2.41
C ALA A 148 30.10 2.36 2.97
N PRO A 149 30.81 1.59 2.13
CA PRO A 149 31.74 0.55 2.61
C PRO A 149 32.78 1.01 3.64
N PRO A 150 33.33 2.24 3.58
CA PRO A 150 34.22 2.75 4.63
C PRO A 150 33.55 2.86 6.01
N ALA A 151 32.26 3.21 6.05
CA ALA A 151 31.49 3.28 7.29
C ALA A 151 31.22 1.89 7.87
N VAL A 152 30.86 0.93 7.02
CA VAL A 152 30.71 -0.49 7.40
C VAL A 152 32.02 -1.04 7.97
N ALA A 153 33.15 -0.78 7.30
CA ALA A 153 34.48 -1.17 7.78
C ALA A 153 34.81 -0.54 9.13
N ASN A 154 34.55 0.76 9.32
CA ASN A 154 34.77 1.42 10.60
C ASN A 154 33.91 0.82 11.72
N ALA A 155 32.63 0.53 11.45
CA ALA A 155 31.75 -0.11 12.42
C ALA A 155 32.27 -1.49 12.83
N TYR A 156 32.71 -2.30 11.88
CA TYR A 156 33.29 -3.62 12.14
C TYR A 156 34.62 -3.55 12.90
N ILE A 157 35.52 -2.63 12.55
CA ILE A 157 36.76 -2.39 13.30
C ILE A 157 36.48 -2.05 14.76
N ASN A 158 35.43 -1.26 15.03
CA ASN A 158 35.06 -0.88 16.38
C ASN A 158 34.32 -1.98 17.16
N SER A 159 33.78 -3.00 16.49
CA SER A 159 33.13 -4.15 17.12
C SER A 159 34.11 -5.26 17.50
N VAL A 160 35.25 -5.37 16.82
CA VAL A 160 36.29 -6.37 17.13
C VAL A 160 37.34 -5.78 18.10
N PRO A 161 37.48 -6.31 19.34
CA PRO A 161 38.40 -5.73 20.34
C PRO A 161 39.86 -5.63 19.87
N LEU A 162 40.33 -6.64 19.14
CA LEU A 162 41.68 -6.67 18.58
C LEU A 162 41.90 -5.49 17.62
N TYR A 163 40.98 -5.27 16.68
CA TYR A 163 41.07 -4.20 15.69
C TYR A 163 40.87 -2.82 16.30
N LYS A 164 39.95 -2.70 17.26
CA LYS A 164 39.70 -1.47 18.00
C LYS A 164 40.93 -0.98 18.77
N SER A 165 41.73 -1.90 19.31
CA SER A 165 42.97 -1.60 20.04
C SER A 165 44.13 -1.14 19.14
N ALA A 166 44.02 -1.32 17.82
CA ALA A 166 45.03 -0.88 16.88
C ALA A 166 45.12 0.65 16.82
N SER A 167 46.31 1.14 16.44
CA SER A 167 46.55 2.57 16.30
C SER A 167 45.55 3.23 15.34
N GLY A 168 45.17 4.48 15.62
CA GLY A 168 44.28 5.24 14.72
C GLY A 168 44.82 5.32 13.29
N LYS A 169 46.15 5.35 13.13
CA LYS A 169 46.83 5.29 11.82
C LYS A 169 46.53 3.99 11.08
N LYS A 170 46.63 2.83 11.75
CA LYS A 170 46.32 1.54 11.13
C LYS A 170 44.83 1.42 10.77
N ARG A 171 43.95 1.79 11.70
CA ARG A 171 42.49 1.81 11.46
C ARG A 171 42.11 2.69 10.26
N GLY A 172 42.61 3.92 10.23
CA GLY A 172 42.36 4.86 9.13
C GLY A 172 42.92 4.38 7.79
N CYS A 173 44.12 3.78 7.78
CA CYS A 173 44.71 3.19 6.58
C CYS A 173 43.82 2.09 5.98
N ILE A 174 43.32 1.18 6.82
CA ILE A 174 42.47 0.07 6.39
C ILE A 174 41.12 0.58 5.85
N ILE A 175 40.48 1.52 6.54
CA ILE A 175 39.23 2.14 6.08
C ILE A 175 39.43 2.80 4.69
N SER A 176 40.54 3.50 4.49
CA SER A 176 40.88 4.07 3.19
C SER A 176 41.12 3.03 2.11
N LYS A 177 41.69 1.87 2.44
CA LYS A 177 41.87 0.75 1.50
C LYS A 177 40.54 0.13 1.08
N ILE A 178 39.60 -0.03 2.01
CA ILE A 178 38.23 -0.45 1.70
C ILE A 178 37.55 0.57 0.78
N ALA A 179 37.69 1.87 1.07
CA ALA A 179 37.17 2.93 0.21
C ALA A 179 37.73 2.86 -1.21
N GLU A 180 39.06 2.70 -1.33
CA GLU A 180 39.77 2.59 -2.60
C GLU A 180 39.33 1.36 -3.39
N LYS A 181 39.22 0.19 -2.74
CA LYS A 181 38.77 -1.06 -3.38
C LYS A 181 37.33 -0.92 -3.88
N HIS A 182 36.44 -0.35 -3.07
CA HIS A 182 35.06 -0.09 -3.50
C HIS A 182 35.01 0.82 -4.72
N ALA A 183 35.77 1.93 -4.70
CA ALA A 183 35.77 2.90 -5.78
C ALA A 183 36.30 2.33 -7.10
N LYS A 184 37.31 1.44 -7.03
CA LYS A 184 37.93 0.81 -8.20
C LYS A 184 37.10 -0.30 -8.82
N LEU A 185 36.44 -1.11 -7.99
CA LEU A 185 35.73 -2.32 -8.43
C LEU A 185 34.21 -2.15 -8.44
N ALA A 186 33.70 -0.92 -8.35
CA ALA A 186 32.26 -0.65 -8.32
C ALA A 186 31.57 -1.21 -9.57
N GLY A 187 30.67 -2.18 -9.38
CA GLY A 187 29.95 -2.84 -10.48
C GLY A 187 30.69 -4.01 -11.16
N GLU A 188 31.88 -4.39 -10.68
CA GLU A 188 32.66 -5.52 -11.21
C GLU A 188 32.62 -6.75 -10.27
N GLN A 189 32.98 -7.93 -10.78
CA GLN A 189 33.22 -9.12 -9.95
C GLN A 189 34.40 -8.84 -8.99
N GLY A 190 34.10 -8.58 -7.72
CA GLY A 190 35.08 -8.32 -6.66
C GLY A 190 34.93 -6.98 -5.94
N GLY A 191 34.04 -6.10 -6.40
CA GLY A 191 33.61 -4.93 -5.63
C GLY A 191 32.42 -5.23 -4.72
N TYR A 192 32.16 -4.35 -3.76
CA TYR A 192 31.08 -4.53 -2.77
C TYR A 192 29.66 -4.31 -3.30
N GLY A 193 29.46 -4.26 -4.62
CA GLY A 193 28.15 -4.05 -5.26
C GLY A 193 28.05 -2.78 -6.12
N ALA A 194 26.81 -2.44 -6.51
CA ALA A 194 26.50 -1.27 -7.31
C ALA A 194 26.75 0.05 -6.54
N LYS A 195 26.96 1.15 -7.27
CA LYS A 195 27.09 2.48 -6.65
C LYS A 195 25.77 2.85 -5.94
N GLY A 196 25.79 2.83 -4.60
CA GLY A 196 24.67 3.22 -3.75
C GLY A 196 23.64 2.12 -3.43
N GLY A 197 24.02 0.85 -3.54
CA GLY A 197 23.14 -0.29 -3.25
C GLY A 197 23.43 -0.99 -1.93
N PRO A 198 22.67 -2.06 -1.60
CA PRO A 198 23.05 -2.96 -0.52
C PRO A 198 24.44 -3.49 -0.79
N TYR A 199 25.36 -3.24 0.15
CA TYR A 199 26.73 -3.69 0.04
C TYR A 199 26.87 -5.12 0.56
N ASP A 200 27.79 -5.89 -0.01
CA ASP A 200 28.20 -7.18 0.55
C ASP A 200 29.02 -6.97 1.84
N GLU A 201 28.31 -6.80 2.96
CA GLU A 201 28.94 -6.61 4.27
C GLU A 201 29.91 -7.74 4.64
N PRO A 202 29.58 -9.04 4.43
CA PRO A 202 30.53 -10.12 4.63
C PRO A 202 31.85 -9.94 3.86
N ALA A 203 31.78 -9.56 2.58
CA ALA A 203 32.99 -9.29 1.78
C ALA A 203 33.79 -8.09 2.31
N ILE A 204 33.11 -7.01 2.74
CA ILE A 204 33.77 -5.85 3.38
C ILE A 204 34.53 -6.30 4.64
N ARG A 205 33.90 -7.10 5.50
CA ARG A 205 34.51 -7.60 6.74
C ARG A 205 35.70 -8.51 6.46
N GLN A 206 35.58 -9.41 5.49
CA GLN A 206 36.67 -10.29 5.07
C GLN A 206 37.88 -9.48 4.60
N ASP A 207 37.67 -8.43 3.81
CA ASP A 207 38.77 -7.56 3.37
C ASP A 207 39.41 -6.79 4.52
N VAL A 208 38.62 -6.33 5.50
CA VAL A 208 39.17 -5.74 6.73
C VAL A 208 40.09 -6.73 7.42
N ASP A 209 39.65 -7.98 7.62
CA ASP A 209 40.45 -9.03 8.26
C ASP A 209 41.77 -9.28 7.48
N LEU A 210 41.70 -9.35 6.15
CA LEU A 210 42.86 -9.51 5.28
C LEU A 210 43.84 -8.35 5.40
N TYR A 211 43.36 -7.10 5.46
CA TYR A 211 44.22 -5.94 5.64
C TYR A 211 44.83 -5.86 7.05
N TYR A 212 44.17 -6.41 8.07
CA TYR A 212 44.78 -6.56 9.40
C TYR A 212 45.86 -7.64 9.44
N ALA A 213 45.64 -8.75 8.74
CA ALA A 213 46.58 -9.87 8.65
C ALA A 213 47.79 -9.57 7.76
N GLY A 214 47.63 -8.72 6.74
CA GLY A 214 48.70 -8.27 5.86
C GLY A 214 49.53 -7.11 6.44
N ALA A 215 50.72 -6.89 5.88
CA ALA A 215 51.59 -5.76 6.21
C ALA A 215 51.21 -4.44 5.49
N GLY A 216 50.01 -4.36 4.91
CA GLY A 216 49.58 -3.24 4.07
C GLY A 216 49.24 -1.95 4.83
N CYS A 217 49.13 -2.06 6.17
CA CYS A 217 48.90 -1.01 7.16
C CYS A 217 49.43 -1.51 8.53
#